data_AF-A0A535SL22-F1
#
_entry.id   AF-A0A535SL22-F1
#
_cell.length_a   1.000
_cell.length_b   1.000
_cell.length_c   1.000
_cell.angle_alpha   90.00
_cell.angle_beta   90.00
_cell.angle_gamma   90.00
#
_symmetry.space_group_name_H-M   'P 1'
#
loop_
_entity.id
_entity.type
_entity.pdbx_description
1 polymer ?
#
loop_
_entity_poly.entity_id
_entity_poly.type
_entity_poly.pdbx_seq_one_letter_code
_entity_poly.pdbx_strand_id
1 'polypeptide(L)' 'MYLLWQYSVAPSSHLLRVDHNVVYLASPDRNIIALRASDGTVLWTKRGT' A
#
# COMPACT_ATOMS: atom_id res chain seq x y z
N MET A 1 -21.90 0.27 -9.23
CA MET A 1 -20.70 -0.27 -8.54
C MET A 1 -19.79 0.91 -8.30
N TYR A 2 -19.53 1.29 -7.05
CA TYR A 2 -18.80 2.52 -6.72
C TYR A 2 -17.36 2.19 -6.37
N LEU A 3 -16.42 2.89 -7.00
CA LEU A 3 -15.01 2.89 -6.61
C LEU A 3 -14.88 3.67 -5.29
N LEU A 4 -14.47 3.01 -4.21
CA LEU A 4 -14.30 3.67 -2.90
C LEU A 4 -13.03 4.51 -2.85
N TRP A 5 -11.91 3.93 -3.31
CA TRP A 5 -10.63 4.62 -3.42
C TRP A 5 -9.72 3.90 -4.43
N GLN A 6 -8.69 4.61 -4.87
CA GLN A 6 -7.61 4.06 -5.69
C GLN A 6 -6.28 4.65 -5.23
N TYR A 7 -5.21 3.86 -5.32
CA TYR A 7 -3.86 4.29 -5.00
C TYR A 7 -2.90 3.79 -6.06
N SER A 8 -2.16 4.71 -6.70
CA SER A 8 -1.19 4.38 -7.73
C SER A 8 0.13 3.94 -7.09
N VAL A 9 0.61 2.76 -7.48
CA VAL A 9 1.87 2.19 -7.03
C VAL A 9 2.88 2.11 -8.16
N ALA A 10 4.16 1.96 -7.83
CA ALA A 10 5.20 1.74 -8.83
C ALA A 10 4.93 0.44 -9.62
N PRO A 11 5.34 0.37 -10.91
CA PRO A 11 5.25 -0.86 -11.69
C PRO A 11 5.90 -2.03 -10.93
N SER A 12 5.29 -3.20 -10.99
CA SER A 12 5.77 -4.40 -10.26
C SER A 12 5.73 -4.28 -8.73
N SER A 13 4.94 -3.38 -8.15
CA SER A 13 4.63 -3.47 -6.73
C SER A 13 3.69 -4.65 -6.46
N HIS A 14 3.81 -5.27 -5.28
CA HIS A 14 3.02 -6.44 -4.90
C HIS A 14 2.31 -6.21 -3.58
N LEU A 15 1.09 -6.73 -3.46
CA LEU A 15 0.38 -6.80 -2.20
C LEU A 15 1.04 -7.85 -1.30
N LEU A 16 1.58 -7.42 -0.16
CA LEU A 16 2.14 -8.34 0.83
C LEU A 16 1.04 -8.94 1.70
N ARG A 17 0.20 -8.08 2.28
CA ARG A 17 -0.84 -8.49 3.24
C ARG A 17 -1.87 -7.38 3.45
N VAL A 18 -3.08 -7.79 3.85
CA VAL A 18 -4.06 -6.91 4.50
C VAL A 18 -4.31 -7.45 5.91
N ASP A 19 -4.19 -6.60 6.93
CA ASP A 19 -4.35 -6.99 8.33
C ASP A 19 -4.78 -5.77 9.16
N HIS A 20 -5.72 -5.96 10.09
CA HIS A 20 -6.19 -4.89 11.01
C HIS A 20 -6.44 -3.52 10.34
N ASN A 21 -7.17 -3.50 9.22
CA ASN A 21 -7.48 -2.28 8.45
C ASN A 21 -6.27 -1.58 7.80
N VAL A 22 -5.16 -2.31 7.61
CA VAL A 22 -3.95 -1.83 6.93
C VAL A 22 -3.62 -2.72 5.74
N VAL A 23 -3.33 -2.09 4.60
CA VAL A 23 -2.85 -2.71 3.37
C VAL A 23 -1.35 -2.47 3.28
N TYR A 24 -0.57 -3.54 3.16
CA TYR A 24 0.88 -3.49 3.02
C TYR A 24 1.30 -3.81 1.59
N LEU A 25 2.01 -2.89 0.97
CA LEU A 25 2.50 -2.98 -0.40
C LEU A 25 4.03 -2.96 -0.38
N ALA A 26 4.65 -3.88 -1.11
CA ALA A 26 6.08 -3.84 -1.40
C ALA A 26 6.30 -3.26 -2.79
N SER A 27 7.21 -2.31 -2.90
CA SER A 27 7.67 -1.78 -4.19
C SER A 27 9.03 -2.38 -4.58
N PRO A 28 9.39 -2.35 -5.88
CA PRO A 28 10.63 -2.96 -6.38
C PRO A 28 11.91 -2.35 -5.81
N ASP A 29 11.85 -1.09 -5.39
CA ASP A 29 12.94 -0.33 -4.77
C ASP A 29 13.14 -0.70 -3.28
N ARG A 30 12.59 -1.84 -2.84
CA ARG A 30 12.63 -2.35 -1.47
C ARG A 30 11.91 -1.47 -0.45
N ASN A 31 11.03 -0.58 -0.89
CA ASN A 31 10.18 0.18 0.02
C ASN A 31 8.93 -0.62 0.39
N ILE A 32 8.43 -0.38 1.60
CA ILE A 32 7.13 -0.88 2.06
C ILE A 32 6.23 0.32 2.33
N ILE A 33 5.03 0.29 1.77
CA ILE A 33 3.99 1.30 1.94
C ILE A 33 2.85 0.66 2.73
N ALA A 34 2.42 1.32 3.80
CA ALA A 34 1.23 0.93 4.55
C ALA A 34 0.11 1.94 4.28
N LEU A 35 -1.03 1.46 3.80
CA LEU A 35 -2.23 2.25 3.55
C LEU A 35 -3.35 1.84 4.51
N ARG A 36 -4.22 2.77 4.90
CA ARG A 36 -5.47 2.42 5.58
C ARG A 36 -6.44 1.80 4.56
N ALA A 37 -6.99 0.64 4.86
CA ALA A 37 -7.85 -0.09 3.93
C ALA A 37 -9.21 0.60 3.66
N SER A 38 -9.68 1.43 4.60
CA SER A 38 -10.98 2.12 4.48
C SER A 38 -10.98 3.28 3.46
N ASP A 39 -9.84 3.96 3.27
CA ASP A 39 -9.78 5.19 2.47
C ASP A 39 -8.52 5.33 1.59
N GLY A 40 -7.57 4.40 1.66
CA GLY A 40 -6.33 4.44 0.89
C GLY A 40 -5.29 5.45 1.41
N THR A 41 -5.50 6.06 2.58
CA THR A 41 -4.54 7.03 3.16
C THR A 41 -3.22 6.34 3.49
N VAL A 42 -2.10 6.94 3.08
CA VAL A 42 -0.77 6.48 3.47
C VAL A 42 -0.58 6.68 4.97
N LEU A 43 -0.38 5.59 5.70
CA LEU A 43 -0.05 5.62 7.13
C LEU A 43 1.44 5.84 7.34
N TRP A 44 2.28 5.13 6.58
CA TRP A 44 3.73 5.29 6.58
C TRP A 44 4.38 4.66 5.36
N THR A 45 5.63 5.07 5.11
CA THR A 45 6.52 4.44 4.13
C THR A 45 7.85 4.10 4.79
N LYS A 46 8.26 2.84 4.71
CA LYS A 46 9.56 2.38 5.18
C LYS A 46 10.45 2.18 3.96
N ARG A 47 11.63 2.81 3.96
CA ARG A 47 12.61 2.60 2.90
C ARG A 47 13.53 1.43 3.21
N GLY A 48 13.78 0.59 2.21
CA GLY A 48 14.84 -0.41 2.28
C GLY A 48 16.17 0.26 2.02
N THR A 49 17.04 0.36 3.03
CA THR A 49 18.44 0.76 2.88
C THR A 49 19.24 -0.31 2.14
#